data_AF-A0A9P5W4R8-F1
#
_entry.id   AF-A0A9P5W4R8-F1
#
_cell.length_a   1.000
_cell.length_b   1.000
_cell.length_c   1.000
_cell.angle_alpha   90.00
_cell.angle_beta   90.00
_cell.angle_gamma   90.00
#
_symmetry.space_group_name_H-M   'P 1'
#
loop_
_entity.id
_entity.type
_entity.pdbx_description
1 polymer ?
#
loop_
_entity_poly.entity_id
_entity_poly.type
_entity_poly.pdbx_seq_one_letter_code
_entity_poly.pdbx_strand_id
1 'polypeptide(L)'
;MPLSEHCINGLHLPISLLDRTMRNGSESPTGSNYQMWKDEIEATRAGAGYFLSLKGRPEFDLLDYIAFRGLVWSEAQCLPREWNGWMQDMKTSAFEHVRRRALSAPVMTFQDVYNFYKVRIVDRHELEILEESSQQVVNGGNQLGSFIQERQKPEVPCRKRHATESETTHKTKSRKKVPNEDSKAAMHKAHTDSRIRRYKLLDKKLFWRLKSGRAVETVLHEASLQPAATTCICSYVIDVSCRTTKALFDVDEWDEILAKTRFDLPQLPRPTLLFLDRLRQSILQGQHPNYVPLPDPGATDHKDLADCLLAQKTAAEWHFLYHKEPSPFVVDDLSEAWWARESWAALHDLLNDLPSIFMVDGEKRGLDSSRRRNMGRQFNPEEPIRRRCGRKLDLICRDEQLLHDWMVIERMRHWDPQSTKLLKEFGCDVLHTGFGFIQLHPATEKSFVLVLERQKFYTLPRTKNNLQEPFKGLVKLLRIRTAVKSTIELYRQLYRAQHPPEDAAGQYQETDEADLTWMTEDPVGLFGPNIVVASSPLGPDDLSPAFDEGLPYENDGL
;
A
#
# COMPACT_ATOMS: atom_id res chain seq x y z
N MET A 1 19.59 -6.59 -45.04
CA MET A 1 20.77 -6.33 -44.19
C MET A 1 20.46 -6.86 -42.81
N PRO A 2 21.12 -7.95 -42.35
CA PRO A 2 20.77 -8.58 -41.09
C PRO A 2 21.57 -7.98 -39.93
N LEU A 3 20.88 -7.88 -38.79
CA LEU A 3 21.42 -7.68 -37.45
C LEU A 3 22.05 -9.00 -36.99
N SER A 4 23.27 -8.95 -36.43
CA SER A 4 23.87 -10.09 -35.74
C SER A 4 23.71 -9.92 -34.22
N GLU A 5 22.85 -10.75 -33.65
CA GLU A 5 22.80 -11.12 -32.24
C GLU A 5 24.14 -11.71 -31.80
N HIS A 6 24.67 -11.32 -30.64
CA HIS A 6 25.51 -12.20 -29.82
C HIS A 6 25.17 -11.99 -28.33
N CYS A 7 24.54 -13.02 -27.79
CA CYS A 7 24.25 -13.25 -26.39
C CYS A 7 25.54 -13.24 -25.54
N ILE A 8 25.49 -12.59 -24.37
CA ILE A 8 26.41 -12.87 -23.27
C ILE A 8 25.72 -13.85 -22.35
N ASN A 9 26.02 -15.14 -22.53
CA ASN A 9 25.77 -16.15 -21.50
C ASN A 9 26.85 -16.03 -20.44
N GLY A 10 26.43 -15.82 -19.19
CA GLY A 10 27.31 -15.77 -18.02
C GLY A 10 27.94 -17.12 -17.74
N LEU A 11 29.27 -17.13 -17.68
CA LEU A 11 30.07 -18.21 -17.09
C LEU A 11 30.50 -17.76 -15.69
N HIS A 12 29.97 -18.42 -14.66
CA HIS A 12 30.64 -18.48 -13.36
C HIS A 12 31.93 -19.28 -13.53
N LEU A 13 33.09 -18.61 -13.46
CA LEU A 13 34.38 -19.29 -13.35
C LEU A 13 34.78 -19.40 -11.87
N PRO A 14 35.15 -20.59 -11.38
CA PRO A 14 35.75 -20.74 -10.06
C PRO A 14 37.14 -20.10 -10.03
N ILE A 15 37.47 -19.45 -8.91
CA ILE A 15 38.76 -18.78 -8.63
C ILE A 15 39.98 -19.72 -8.78
N SER A 16 39.79 -21.05 -8.83
CA SER A 16 40.85 -22.05 -8.93
C SER A 16 41.49 -22.24 -10.32
N LEU A 17 41.10 -21.46 -11.35
CA LEU A 17 41.61 -21.63 -12.74
C LEU A 17 42.57 -20.53 -13.21
N LEU A 18 42.81 -19.49 -12.42
CA LEU A 18 43.75 -18.40 -12.76
C LEU A 18 45.22 -18.74 -12.47
N ASP A 19 45.50 -19.84 -11.76
CA ASP A 19 46.86 -20.23 -11.38
C ASP A 19 47.61 -21.04 -12.46
N ARG A 20 46.94 -21.43 -13.55
CA ARG A 20 47.52 -22.32 -14.58
C ARG A 20 47.83 -21.68 -15.93
N THR A 21 47.36 -20.47 -16.21
CA THR A 21 47.56 -19.80 -17.51
C THR A 21 48.76 -18.85 -17.57
N MET A 22 49.49 -18.63 -16.47
CA MET A 22 50.65 -17.72 -16.43
C MET A 22 52.03 -18.40 -16.51
N ARG A 23 52.13 -19.73 -16.76
CA ARG A 23 53.44 -20.44 -16.71
C ARG A 23 53.99 -21.03 -18.00
N ASN A 24 53.29 -21.00 -19.15
CA ASN A 24 53.84 -21.55 -20.39
C ASN A 24 53.87 -20.51 -21.52
N GLY A 25 54.97 -19.77 -21.58
CA GLY A 25 55.38 -18.93 -22.71
C GLY A 25 56.90 -18.77 -22.66
N SER A 26 57.58 -19.51 -23.54
CA SER A 26 59.02 -19.69 -23.63
C SER A 26 59.80 -18.43 -24.05
N GLU A 27 60.84 -18.12 -23.26
CA GLU A 27 62.18 -17.64 -23.62
C GLU A 27 62.38 -16.29 -24.37
N SER A 28 62.76 -15.27 -23.58
CA SER A 28 63.97 -14.40 -23.69
C SER A 28 64.11 -13.42 -24.88
N PRO A 29 64.53 -12.14 -24.65
CA PRO A 29 65.84 -11.86 -24.07
C PRO A 29 65.86 -10.82 -22.92
N THR A 30 66.46 -11.26 -21.81
CA THR A 30 67.42 -10.55 -20.94
C THR A 30 67.48 -9.02 -21.03
N GLY A 31 66.86 -8.37 -20.05
CA GLY A 31 67.06 -6.97 -19.68
C GLY A 31 66.22 -6.67 -18.43
N SER A 32 66.88 -6.35 -17.33
CA SER A 32 66.33 -6.24 -15.97
C SER A 32 65.04 -5.43 -15.80
N ASN A 33 64.19 -5.87 -14.86
CA ASN A 33 63.17 -5.07 -14.18
C ASN A 33 62.06 -4.43 -15.03
N TYR A 34 61.41 -5.19 -15.91
CA TYR A 34 59.99 -4.91 -16.19
C TYR A 34 59.13 -5.49 -15.06
N GLN A 35 59.29 -4.94 -13.86
CA GLN A 35 58.30 -5.11 -12.81
C GLN A 35 56.97 -4.63 -13.42
N MET A 36 55.92 -5.45 -13.41
CA MET A 36 54.62 -5.02 -13.91
C MET A 36 53.88 -4.36 -12.75
N TRP A 37 53.15 -3.27 -12.98
CA TRP A 37 52.33 -2.66 -11.92
C TRP A 37 51.30 -3.62 -11.31
N LYS A 38 50.98 -4.70 -12.04
CA LYS A 38 50.15 -5.80 -11.55
C LYS A 38 50.76 -6.54 -10.36
N ASP A 39 52.08 -6.51 -10.23
CA ASP A 39 52.80 -7.12 -9.10
C ASP A 39 52.65 -6.29 -7.80
N GLU A 40 52.22 -5.02 -7.91
CA GLU A 40 51.89 -4.16 -6.74
C GLU A 40 50.47 -4.42 -6.21
N ILE A 41 49.67 -5.23 -6.91
CA ILE A 41 48.28 -5.52 -6.53
C ILE A 41 48.25 -6.70 -5.57
N GLU A 42 47.68 -6.49 -4.39
CA GLU A 42 47.37 -7.57 -3.46
C GLU A 42 46.22 -8.44 -4.03
N ALA A 43 46.58 -9.57 -4.64
CA ALA A 43 45.65 -10.45 -5.36
C ALA A 43 44.55 -11.07 -4.47
N THR A 44 44.74 -11.06 -3.14
CA THR A 44 43.76 -11.55 -2.15
C THR A 44 42.65 -10.55 -1.86
N ARG A 45 42.79 -9.27 -2.22
CA ARG A 45 41.75 -8.26 -2.01
C ARG A 45 40.61 -8.43 -3.00
N ALA A 46 39.39 -8.23 -2.49
CA ALA A 46 38.19 -8.21 -3.33
C ALA A 46 38.33 -7.14 -4.44
N GLY A 47 37.93 -7.53 -5.66
CA GLY A 47 38.04 -6.66 -6.84
C GLY A 47 39.41 -6.62 -7.51
N ALA A 48 40.46 -7.26 -6.95
CA ALA A 48 41.79 -7.32 -7.57
C ALA A 48 41.75 -7.90 -9.00
N GLY A 49 40.87 -8.87 -9.25
CA GLY A 49 40.66 -9.48 -10.56
C GLY A 49 40.29 -8.47 -11.66
N TYR A 50 39.58 -7.39 -11.33
CA TYR A 50 39.26 -6.32 -12.29
C TYR A 50 40.54 -5.69 -12.82
N PHE A 51 41.38 -5.19 -11.91
CA PHE A 51 42.63 -4.52 -12.25
C PHE A 51 43.63 -5.45 -12.96
N LEU A 52 43.67 -6.72 -12.55
CA LEU A 52 44.50 -7.74 -13.19
C LEU A 52 44.00 -8.10 -14.60
N SER A 53 42.70 -7.96 -14.89
CA SER A 53 42.11 -8.25 -16.20
C SER A 53 42.41 -7.18 -17.27
N LEU A 54 42.82 -5.96 -16.87
CA LEU A 54 43.09 -4.87 -17.81
C LEU A 54 44.29 -5.20 -18.71
N LYS A 55 44.08 -5.20 -20.04
CA LYS A 55 45.08 -5.54 -21.06
C LYS A 55 46.01 -4.36 -21.35
N GLY A 56 46.94 -4.07 -20.42
CA GLY A 56 48.09 -3.19 -20.67
C GLY A 56 47.78 -1.70 -20.82
N ARG A 57 46.51 -1.27 -20.75
CA ARG A 57 46.09 0.13 -20.65
C ARG A 57 45.04 0.26 -19.55
N PRO A 58 45.39 0.82 -18.38
CA PRO A 58 44.46 0.95 -17.26
C PRO A 58 43.54 2.15 -17.49
N GLU A 59 42.32 1.88 -17.94
CA GLU A 59 41.21 2.84 -17.80
C GLU A 59 40.39 2.37 -16.61
N PHE A 60 40.34 3.21 -15.58
CA PHE A 60 39.62 2.92 -14.34
C PHE A 60 38.21 3.48 -14.49
N ASP A 61 37.27 2.62 -14.85
CA ASP A 61 35.85 2.96 -15.01
C ASP A 61 35.04 2.44 -13.81
N LEU A 62 34.22 3.32 -13.23
CA LEU A 62 33.36 3.02 -12.09
C LEU A 62 32.31 1.96 -12.42
N LEU A 63 31.66 2.10 -13.57
CA LEU A 63 30.56 1.23 -13.99
C LEU A 63 31.08 -0.16 -14.31
N ASP A 64 32.23 -0.25 -14.98
CA ASP A 64 32.88 -1.53 -15.25
C ASP A 64 33.29 -2.23 -13.95
N TYR A 65 33.78 -1.48 -12.96
CA TYR A 65 34.12 -2.06 -11.65
C TYR A 65 32.89 -2.57 -10.90
N ILE A 66 31.81 -1.77 -10.85
CA ILE A 66 30.56 -2.18 -10.20
C ILE A 66 29.98 -3.42 -10.91
N ALA A 67 29.99 -3.44 -12.24
CA ALA A 67 29.55 -4.58 -13.04
C ALA A 67 30.41 -5.82 -12.80
N PHE A 68 31.75 -5.67 -12.78
CA PHE A 68 32.69 -6.75 -12.50
C PHE A 68 32.47 -7.39 -11.13
N ARG A 69 32.18 -6.58 -10.10
CA ARG A 69 31.97 -7.10 -8.74
C ARG A 69 30.70 -7.93 -8.62
N GLY A 70 29.69 -7.67 -9.46
CA GLY A 70 28.52 -8.54 -9.60
C GLY A 70 27.70 -8.73 -8.32
N LEU A 71 27.83 -7.82 -7.35
CA LEU A 71 27.16 -7.93 -6.05
C LEU A 71 25.65 -7.69 -6.17
N VAL A 72 24.88 -8.08 -5.16
CA VAL A 72 23.49 -7.61 -5.01
C VAL A 72 23.48 -6.24 -4.33
N TRP A 73 22.37 -5.49 -4.45
CA TRP A 73 22.27 -4.10 -3.94
C TRP A 73 22.66 -3.97 -2.45
N SER A 74 22.21 -4.91 -1.61
CA SER A 74 22.50 -4.93 -0.17
C SER A 74 24.00 -5.02 0.12
N GLU A 75 24.75 -5.74 -0.72
CA GLU A 75 26.20 -5.96 -0.57
C GLU A 75 27.01 -4.87 -1.28
N ALA A 76 26.47 -4.26 -2.34
CA ALA A 76 27.12 -3.25 -3.16
C ALA A 76 27.42 -1.94 -2.39
N GLN A 77 26.85 -1.75 -1.20
CA GLN A 77 27.12 -0.58 -0.35
C GLN A 77 28.58 -0.47 0.10
N CYS A 78 29.35 -1.56 0.05
CA CYS A 78 30.77 -1.53 0.38
C CYS A 78 31.66 -1.01 -0.77
N LEU A 79 31.15 -0.95 -2.00
CA LEU A 79 31.93 -0.63 -3.20
C LEU A 79 32.57 0.76 -3.19
N PRO A 80 31.93 1.84 -2.70
CA PRO A 80 32.58 3.15 -2.63
C PRO A 80 33.84 3.13 -1.79
N ARG A 81 33.81 2.45 -0.64
CA ARG A 81 34.98 2.31 0.25
C ARG A 81 36.07 1.46 -0.41
N GLU A 82 35.68 0.34 -1.03
CA GLU A 82 36.59 -0.59 -1.71
C GLU A 82 37.31 0.10 -2.88
N TRP A 83 36.56 0.73 -3.80
CA TRP A 83 37.09 1.47 -4.95
C TRP A 83 38.00 2.62 -4.55
N ASN A 84 37.53 3.48 -3.62
CA ASN A 84 38.31 4.64 -3.20
C ASN A 84 39.60 4.20 -2.49
N GLY A 85 39.57 3.09 -1.74
CA GLY A 85 40.77 2.46 -1.18
C GLY A 85 41.75 2.06 -2.28
N TRP A 86 41.28 1.29 -3.28
CA TRP A 86 42.11 0.92 -4.43
C TRP A 86 42.72 2.11 -5.17
N MET A 87 41.95 3.17 -5.41
CA MET A 87 42.45 4.37 -6.08
C MET A 87 43.50 5.10 -5.24
N GLN A 88 43.40 5.11 -3.92
CA GLN A 88 44.44 5.69 -3.06
C GLN A 88 45.74 4.88 -3.10
N ASP A 89 45.63 3.55 -3.04
CA ASP A 89 46.81 2.67 -3.12
C ASP A 89 47.53 2.87 -4.46
N MET A 90 46.78 2.90 -5.58
CA MET A 90 47.31 3.07 -6.93
C MET A 90 47.95 4.45 -7.18
N LYS A 91 47.60 5.49 -6.40
CA LYS A 91 48.28 6.80 -6.47
C LYS A 91 49.72 6.74 -5.96
N THR A 92 50.04 5.73 -5.14
CA THR A 92 51.40 5.53 -4.61
C THR A 92 52.24 4.55 -5.44
N SER A 93 51.65 3.96 -6.49
CA SER A 93 52.31 3.01 -7.40
C SER A 93 53.66 3.54 -7.91
N ALA A 94 54.68 2.70 -8.07
CA ALA A 94 55.96 3.12 -8.65
C ALA A 94 55.83 3.53 -10.14
N PHE A 95 54.74 3.11 -10.80
CA PHE A 95 54.52 3.31 -12.23
C PHE A 95 53.76 4.61 -12.51
N GLU A 96 54.41 5.53 -13.21
CA GLU A 96 53.85 6.87 -13.46
C GLU A 96 52.50 6.83 -14.20
N HIS A 97 52.36 5.94 -15.19
CA HIS A 97 51.11 5.82 -15.95
C HIS A 97 49.94 5.34 -15.08
N VAL A 98 50.19 4.49 -14.07
CA VAL A 98 49.18 4.04 -13.11
C VAL A 98 48.79 5.17 -12.17
N ARG A 99 49.79 5.87 -11.59
CA ARG A 99 49.53 7.03 -10.73
C ARG A 99 48.70 8.10 -11.43
N ARG A 100 49.08 8.49 -12.65
CA ARG A 100 48.34 9.49 -13.43
C ARG A 100 46.89 9.08 -13.65
N ARG A 101 46.64 7.79 -13.91
CA ARG A 101 45.28 7.26 -14.11
C ARG A 101 44.47 7.18 -12.81
N ALA A 102 45.09 6.75 -11.71
CA ALA A 102 44.47 6.76 -10.39
C ALA A 102 44.14 8.19 -9.90
N LEU A 103 44.96 9.18 -10.27
CA LEU A 103 44.68 10.60 -10.02
C LEU A 103 43.52 11.13 -10.87
N SER A 104 43.36 10.65 -12.10
CA SER A 104 42.23 11.02 -12.98
C SER A 104 40.96 10.23 -12.72
N ALA A 105 41.03 9.12 -11.98
CA ALA A 105 39.88 8.27 -11.71
C ALA A 105 38.88 9.01 -10.79
N PRO A 106 37.58 8.96 -11.11
CA PRO A 106 36.57 9.58 -10.27
C PRO A 106 36.45 8.87 -8.92
N VAL A 107 36.07 9.64 -7.90
CA VAL A 107 35.71 9.10 -6.57
C VAL A 107 34.36 8.41 -6.69
N MET A 108 34.29 7.13 -6.32
CA MET A 108 33.02 6.42 -6.29
C MET A 108 32.19 6.92 -5.11
N THR A 109 30.96 7.33 -5.38
CA THR A 109 29.97 7.74 -4.39
C THR A 109 28.87 6.69 -4.26
N PHE A 110 28.07 6.77 -3.20
CA PHE A 110 26.85 5.95 -3.08
C PHE A 110 25.85 6.23 -4.22
N GLN A 111 25.85 7.45 -4.78
CA GLN A 111 24.97 7.82 -5.88
C GLN A 111 25.34 7.06 -7.16
N ASP A 112 26.62 6.78 -7.40
CA ASP A 112 27.08 6.03 -8.58
C ASP A 112 26.60 4.57 -8.52
N VAL A 113 26.73 3.95 -7.35
CA VAL A 113 26.19 2.60 -7.09
C VAL A 113 24.67 2.61 -7.23
N TYR A 114 23.99 3.58 -6.63
CA TYR A 114 22.54 3.74 -6.76
C TYR A 114 22.10 3.89 -8.22
N ASN A 115 22.77 4.73 -9.00
CA ASN A 115 22.44 4.95 -10.41
C ASN A 115 22.62 3.67 -11.23
N PHE A 116 23.70 2.91 -11.00
CA PHE A 116 23.94 1.62 -11.66
C PHE A 116 22.80 0.62 -11.40
N TYR A 117 22.42 0.44 -10.13
CA TYR A 117 21.34 -0.49 -9.79
C TYR A 117 19.96 0.05 -10.13
N LYS A 118 19.74 1.37 -10.11
CA LYS A 118 18.47 1.97 -10.53
C LYS A 118 18.18 1.61 -11.99
N VAL A 119 19.16 1.73 -12.88
CA VAL A 119 19.02 1.32 -14.29
C VAL A 119 18.72 -0.18 -14.38
N ARG A 120 19.50 -1.02 -13.69
CA ARG A 120 19.34 -2.48 -13.74
C ARG A 120 18.04 -3.01 -13.10
N ILE A 121 17.54 -2.36 -12.05
CA ILE A 121 16.27 -2.68 -11.38
C ILE A 121 15.11 -2.29 -12.29
N VAL A 122 15.19 -1.12 -12.95
CA VAL A 122 14.20 -0.70 -13.94
C VAL A 122 14.17 -1.69 -15.10
N ASP A 123 15.32 -2.05 -15.67
CA ASP A 123 15.39 -3.01 -16.79
C ASP A 123 14.83 -4.39 -16.41
N ARG A 124 15.13 -4.88 -15.21
CA ARG A 124 14.59 -6.17 -14.73
C ARG A 124 13.08 -6.12 -14.51
N HIS A 125 12.58 -5.04 -13.89
CA HIS A 125 11.16 -4.88 -13.66
C HIS A 125 10.38 -4.73 -14.96
N GLU A 126 10.92 -3.99 -15.94
CA GLU A 126 10.34 -3.87 -17.28
C GLU A 126 10.32 -5.22 -18.01
N LEU A 127 11.39 -6.03 -17.90
CA LEU A 127 11.42 -7.40 -18.45
C LEU A 127 10.37 -8.31 -17.80
N GLU A 128 10.22 -8.26 -16.47
CA GLU A 128 9.19 -9.03 -15.74
C GLU A 128 7.77 -8.61 -16.18
N ILE A 129 7.51 -7.31 -16.35
CA ILE A 129 6.21 -6.81 -16.89
C ILE A 129 5.97 -7.30 -18.32
N LEU A 130 7.01 -7.28 -19.18
CA LEU A 130 6.90 -7.75 -20.55
C LEU A 130 6.65 -9.27 -20.62
N GLU A 131 7.28 -10.06 -19.76
CA GLU A 131 7.08 -11.50 -19.65
C GLU A 131 5.65 -11.83 -19.17
N GLU A 132 5.17 -11.15 -18.13
CA GLU A 132 3.79 -11.29 -17.64
C GLU A 132 2.77 -10.90 -18.71
N SER A 133 3.01 -9.80 -19.42
CA SER A 133 2.13 -9.33 -20.51
C SER A 133 2.11 -10.32 -21.67
N SER A 134 3.27 -10.88 -22.04
CA SER A 134 3.38 -11.93 -23.06
C SER A 134 2.59 -13.17 -22.65
N GLN A 135 2.73 -13.63 -21.40
CA GLN A 135 2.01 -14.79 -20.88
C GLN A 135 0.49 -14.55 -20.86
N GLN A 136 0.03 -13.34 -20.56
CA GLN A 136 -1.39 -12.98 -20.63
C GLN A 136 -1.95 -13.06 -22.05
N VAL A 137 -1.19 -12.60 -23.06
CA VAL A 137 -1.58 -12.70 -24.48
C VAL A 137 -1.69 -14.17 -24.90
N VAL A 138 -0.71 -15.00 -24.54
CA VAL A 138 -0.75 -16.45 -24.81
C VAL A 138 -1.95 -17.12 -24.14
N ASN A 139 -2.21 -16.82 -22.87
CA ASN A 139 -3.34 -17.35 -22.12
C ASN A 139 -4.69 -16.92 -22.73
N GLY A 140 -4.80 -15.65 -23.16
CA GLY A 140 -5.97 -15.13 -23.85
C GLY A 140 -6.21 -15.81 -25.20
N GLY A 141 -5.15 -16.05 -25.98
CA GLY A 141 -5.21 -16.81 -27.22
C GLY A 141 -5.70 -18.25 -27.02
N ASN A 142 -5.18 -18.94 -26.00
CA ASN A 142 -5.60 -20.29 -25.65
C ASN A 142 -7.08 -20.35 -25.22
N GLN A 143 -7.54 -19.38 -24.41
CA GLN A 143 -8.95 -19.29 -24.02
C GLN A 143 -9.86 -19.04 -25.22
N LEU A 144 -9.50 -18.13 -26.12
CA LEU A 144 -10.26 -17.87 -27.33
C LEU A 144 -10.34 -19.11 -28.23
N GLY A 145 -9.23 -19.83 -28.38
CA GLY A 145 -9.19 -21.11 -29.10
C GLY A 145 -10.16 -22.14 -28.51
N SER A 146 -10.21 -22.26 -27.18
CA SER A 146 -11.15 -23.19 -26.51
C SER A 146 -12.62 -22.81 -26.76
N PHE A 147 -12.97 -21.52 -26.77
CA PHE A 147 -14.32 -21.06 -27.07
C PHE A 147 -14.72 -21.32 -28.52
N ILE A 148 -13.80 -21.13 -29.47
CA ILE A 148 -14.05 -21.41 -30.89
C ILE A 148 -14.29 -22.91 -31.08
N GLN A 149 -13.48 -23.76 -30.44
CA GLN A 149 -13.60 -25.20 -30.52
C GLN A 149 -14.91 -25.70 -29.88
N GLU A 150 -15.34 -25.08 -28.77
CA GLU A 150 -16.62 -25.38 -28.12
C GLU A 150 -17.81 -25.01 -29.01
N ARG A 151 -17.75 -23.87 -29.72
CA ARG A 151 -18.78 -23.46 -30.68
C ARG A 151 -18.82 -24.33 -31.94
N GLN A 152 -17.70 -24.94 -32.31
CA GLN A 152 -17.62 -25.84 -33.47
C GLN A 152 -18.02 -27.28 -33.14
N LYS A 153 -18.28 -27.62 -31.87
CA LYS A 153 -18.82 -28.94 -31.55
C LYS A 153 -20.22 -29.08 -32.15
N PRO A 154 -20.46 -30.05 -33.05
CA PRO A 154 -21.76 -30.25 -33.66
C PRO A 154 -22.77 -30.55 -32.55
N GLU A 155 -23.85 -29.76 -32.51
CA GLU A 155 -24.92 -29.94 -31.53
C GLU A 155 -25.45 -31.37 -31.60
N VAL A 156 -25.40 -32.07 -30.46
CA VAL A 156 -25.96 -33.42 -30.34
C VAL A 156 -27.44 -33.36 -30.70
N PRO A 157 -27.95 -34.21 -31.62
CA PRO A 157 -29.35 -34.17 -32.05
C PRO A 157 -30.26 -34.43 -30.85
N CYS A 158 -30.89 -33.37 -30.35
CA CYS A 158 -31.84 -33.46 -29.25
C CYS A 158 -33.09 -34.21 -29.75
N ARG A 159 -33.41 -35.31 -29.06
CA ARG A 159 -34.60 -36.17 -29.29
C ARG A 159 -35.84 -35.32 -29.51
N LYS A 160 -36.45 -35.48 -30.69
CA LYS A 160 -37.76 -34.94 -31.06
C LYS A 160 -38.80 -35.30 -30.00
N ARG A 161 -39.27 -34.32 -29.24
CA ARG A 161 -40.56 -34.38 -28.55
C ARG A 161 -41.54 -33.50 -29.33
N HIS A 162 -42.74 -34.04 -29.44
CA HIS A 162 -43.81 -33.60 -30.30
C HIS A 162 -44.16 -32.12 -30.13
N ALA A 163 -44.47 -31.53 -31.29
CA ALA A 163 -44.92 -30.17 -31.48
C ALA A 163 -46.18 -29.88 -30.65
N THR A 164 -46.14 -28.77 -29.92
CA THR A 164 -47.32 -27.99 -29.62
C THR A 164 -46.91 -26.53 -29.74
N GLU A 165 -47.54 -25.84 -30.68
CA GLU A 165 -47.35 -24.44 -31.01
C GLU A 165 -47.53 -23.57 -29.77
N SER A 166 -46.50 -22.83 -29.38
CA SER A 166 -46.64 -21.59 -28.62
C SER A 166 -45.39 -20.73 -28.77
N GLU A 167 -45.61 -19.56 -29.37
CA GLU A 167 -44.98 -18.27 -29.13
C GLU A 167 -43.53 -18.21 -28.65
N THR A 168 -42.70 -17.68 -29.54
CA THR A 168 -41.37 -17.15 -29.30
C THR A 168 -41.36 -16.13 -28.16
N THR A 169 -40.97 -16.57 -26.97
CA THR A 169 -40.60 -15.69 -25.85
C THR A 169 -39.09 -15.50 -25.81
N HIS A 170 -38.66 -14.27 -26.12
CA HIS A 170 -37.31 -13.80 -25.85
C HIS A 170 -36.91 -14.13 -24.40
N LYS A 171 -35.76 -14.82 -24.24
CA LYS A 171 -35.11 -15.05 -22.93
C LYS A 171 -34.64 -13.73 -22.35
N THR A 172 -35.59 -13.02 -21.78
CA THR A 172 -35.39 -11.86 -20.92
C THR A 172 -34.67 -12.37 -19.68
N LYS A 173 -33.51 -11.78 -19.36
CA LYS A 173 -32.74 -12.05 -18.13
C LYS A 173 -33.73 -12.14 -16.96
N SER A 174 -33.86 -13.32 -16.36
CA SER A 174 -34.81 -13.60 -15.30
C SER A 174 -34.59 -12.59 -14.16
N ARG A 175 -35.53 -11.65 -14.07
CA ARG A 175 -35.66 -10.65 -13.02
C ARG A 175 -35.60 -11.42 -11.69
N LYS A 176 -34.58 -11.17 -10.86
CA LYS A 176 -34.47 -11.78 -9.51
C LYS A 176 -35.83 -11.63 -8.82
N LYS A 177 -36.53 -12.75 -8.58
CA LYS A 177 -37.78 -12.76 -7.80
C LYS A 177 -37.48 -12.07 -6.47
N VAL A 178 -38.21 -11.00 -6.18
CA VAL A 178 -38.17 -10.34 -4.86
C VAL A 178 -38.46 -11.42 -3.82
N PRO A 179 -37.62 -11.60 -2.78
CA PRO A 179 -37.86 -12.60 -1.75
C PRO A 179 -39.24 -12.41 -1.13
N ASN A 180 -40.00 -13.50 -1.00
CA ASN A 180 -41.27 -13.50 -0.28
C ASN A 180 -41.06 -12.98 1.16
N GLU A 181 -42.06 -12.31 1.74
CA GLU A 181 -42.06 -11.77 3.11
C GLU A 181 -41.60 -12.83 4.14
N ASP A 182 -42.06 -14.08 3.99
CA ASP A 182 -41.66 -15.20 4.86
C ASP A 182 -40.15 -15.47 4.82
N SER A 183 -39.52 -15.34 3.65
CA SER A 183 -38.08 -15.53 3.48
C SER A 183 -37.29 -14.40 4.14
N LYS A 184 -37.81 -13.16 4.12
CA LYS A 184 -37.16 -12.03 4.80
C LYS A 184 -37.26 -12.20 6.31
N ALA A 185 -38.41 -12.61 6.83
CA ALA A 185 -38.63 -12.86 8.25
C ALA A 185 -37.71 -13.99 8.78
N ALA A 186 -37.60 -15.10 8.03
CA ALA A 186 -36.69 -16.20 8.38
C ALA A 186 -35.22 -15.75 8.39
N MET A 187 -34.80 -14.95 7.41
CA MET A 187 -33.44 -14.41 7.35
C MET A 187 -33.15 -13.46 8.52
N HIS A 188 -34.10 -12.57 8.85
CA HIS A 188 -33.98 -11.66 9.99
C HIS A 188 -33.84 -12.44 11.31
N LYS A 189 -34.65 -13.48 11.51
CA LYS A 189 -34.56 -14.37 12.68
C LYS A 189 -33.19 -15.05 12.75
N ALA A 190 -32.70 -15.60 11.65
CA ALA A 190 -31.38 -16.24 11.60
C ALA A 190 -30.23 -15.28 11.94
N HIS A 191 -30.29 -14.03 11.47
CA HIS A 191 -29.32 -13.00 11.85
C HIS A 191 -29.41 -12.62 13.33
N THR A 192 -30.63 -12.50 13.86
CA THR A 192 -30.88 -12.22 15.28
C THR A 192 -30.32 -13.33 16.16
N ASP A 193 -30.62 -14.59 15.84
CA ASP A 193 -30.10 -15.77 16.55
C ASP A 193 -28.57 -15.87 16.48
N SER A 194 -27.98 -15.49 15.34
CA SER A 194 -26.52 -15.40 15.18
C SER A 194 -25.93 -14.32 16.11
N ARG A 195 -26.54 -13.13 16.21
CA ARG A 195 -26.09 -12.06 17.11
C ARG A 195 -26.18 -12.47 18.58
N ILE A 196 -27.28 -13.12 18.99
CA ILE A 196 -27.46 -13.65 20.35
C ILE A 196 -26.38 -14.67 20.68
N ARG A 197 -26.10 -15.61 19.76
CA ARG A 197 -25.04 -16.61 19.95
C ARG A 197 -23.67 -15.97 20.09
N ARG A 198 -23.31 -15.02 19.22
CA ARG A 198 -22.02 -14.31 19.30
C ARG A 198 -21.87 -13.60 20.64
N TYR A 199 -22.89 -12.87 21.09
CA TYR A 199 -22.85 -12.16 22.37
C TYR A 199 -22.62 -13.10 23.57
N LYS A 200 -23.26 -14.28 23.58
CA LYS A 200 -23.08 -15.28 24.64
C LYS A 200 -21.66 -15.84 24.73
N LEU A 201 -20.91 -15.82 23.62
CA LEU A 201 -19.53 -16.31 23.56
C LEU A 201 -18.50 -15.25 23.98
N LEU A 202 -18.89 -13.98 24.12
CA LEU A 202 -17.95 -12.93 24.52
C LEU A 202 -17.60 -13.03 26.01
N ASP A 203 -16.32 -12.80 26.35
CA ASP A 203 -15.90 -12.72 27.75
C ASP A 203 -16.36 -11.40 28.37
N LYS A 204 -17.38 -11.50 29.22
CA LYS A 204 -17.98 -10.35 29.93
C LYS A 204 -17.02 -9.65 30.90
N LYS A 205 -15.89 -10.28 31.26
CA LYS A 205 -14.85 -9.64 32.06
C LYS A 205 -14.10 -8.55 31.29
N LEU A 206 -14.11 -8.63 29.96
CA LEU A 206 -13.42 -7.70 29.07
C LEU A 206 -14.34 -6.56 28.59
N PHE A 207 -15.61 -6.55 28.98
CA PHE A 207 -16.56 -5.53 28.57
C PHE A 207 -16.16 -4.14 29.08
N TRP A 208 -16.35 -3.14 28.25
CA TRP A 208 -16.14 -1.75 28.64
C TRP A 208 -17.27 -1.30 29.57
N ARG A 209 -16.95 -1.18 30.86
CA ARG A 209 -17.85 -0.65 31.89
C ARG A 209 -17.73 0.86 32.01
N LEU A 210 -18.86 1.54 31.92
CA LEU A 210 -19.00 2.97 32.18
C LEU A 210 -19.13 3.22 33.69
N LYS A 211 -18.95 4.48 34.12
CA LYS A 211 -19.13 4.88 35.53
C LYS A 211 -20.53 4.61 36.07
N SER A 212 -21.54 4.60 35.19
CA SER A 212 -22.92 4.19 35.52
C SER A 212 -23.04 2.71 35.92
N GLY A 213 -22.01 1.90 35.68
CA GLY A 213 -22.01 0.45 35.88
C GLY A 213 -22.50 -0.34 34.66
N ARG A 214 -23.11 0.32 33.67
CA ARG A 214 -23.54 -0.29 32.41
C ARG A 214 -22.33 -0.68 31.57
N ALA A 215 -22.46 -1.79 30.86
CA ALA A 215 -21.46 -2.26 29.90
C ALA A 215 -21.86 -1.85 28.49
N VAL A 216 -20.95 -1.22 27.76
CA VAL A 216 -21.20 -0.71 26.40
C VAL A 216 -21.61 -1.83 25.45
N GLU A 217 -20.94 -2.97 25.49
CA GLU A 217 -21.29 -4.15 24.69
C GLU A 217 -22.71 -4.63 24.98
N THR A 218 -23.17 -4.58 26.23
CA THR A 218 -24.54 -4.97 26.59
C THR A 218 -25.56 -4.01 25.99
N VAL A 219 -25.31 -2.70 26.08
CA VAL A 219 -26.18 -1.66 25.49
C VAL A 219 -26.28 -1.82 23.98
N LEU A 220 -25.15 -1.99 23.29
CA LEU A 220 -25.12 -2.21 21.84
C LEU A 220 -25.77 -3.54 21.46
N HIS A 221 -25.61 -4.60 22.26
CA HIS A 221 -26.25 -5.88 22.02
C HIS A 221 -27.77 -5.76 22.05
N GLU A 222 -28.34 -5.17 23.10
CA GLU A 222 -29.78 -4.98 23.25
C GLU A 222 -30.35 -4.14 22.11
N ALA A 223 -29.66 -3.04 21.75
CA ALA A 223 -30.01 -2.22 20.61
C ALA A 223 -29.92 -2.99 19.29
N SER A 224 -28.96 -3.92 19.13
CA SER A 224 -28.77 -4.71 17.91
C SER A 224 -29.88 -5.71 17.61
N LEU A 225 -30.72 -6.02 18.59
CA LEU A 225 -31.87 -6.92 18.43
C LEU A 225 -33.11 -6.18 17.89
N GLN A 226 -33.08 -4.84 17.88
CA GLN A 226 -34.19 -4.04 17.37
C GLN A 226 -34.20 -4.05 15.82
N PRO A 227 -35.39 -4.05 15.17
CA PRO A 227 -35.49 -4.03 13.70
C PRO A 227 -34.83 -2.80 13.06
N ALA A 228 -34.81 -1.67 13.78
CA ALA A 228 -34.22 -0.40 13.34
C ALA A 228 -32.71 -0.28 13.64
N ALA A 229 -32.08 -1.35 14.13
CA ALA A 229 -30.66 -1.32 14.48
C ALA A 229 -29.79 -1.03 13.25
N THR A 230 -28.90 -0.06 13.38
CA THR A 230 -27.90 0.22 12.35
C THR A 230 -26.87 -0.91 12.31
N THR A 231 -26.18 -1.11 11.18
CA THR A 231 -25.16 -2.18 11.12
C THR A 231 -23.94 -1.85 12.00
N CYS A 232 -23.66 -0.58 12.31
CA CYS A 232 -22.69 -0.20 13.35
C CYS A 232 -23.05 -0.83 14.70
N ILE A 233 -24.28 -0.64 15.17
CA ILE A 233 -24.77 -1.22 16.42
C ILE A 233 -24.72 -2.75 16.36
N CYS A 234 -25.12 -3.35 15.24
CA CYS A 234 -25.09 -4.80 15.04
C CYS A 234 -23.68 -5.44 15.04
N SER A 235 -22.66 -4.60 14.97
CA SER A 235 -21.26 -4.98 14.86
C SER A 235 -20.42 -4.46 16.03
N TYR A 236 -21.08 -3.93 17.07
CA TYR A 236 -20.44 -3.32 18.24
C TYR A 236 -19.53 -2.14 17.89
N VAL A 237 -19.93 -1.33 16.91
CA VAL A 237 -19.23 -0.10 16.51
C VAL A 237 -19.99 1.12 17.01
N ILE A 238 -19.35 1.96 17.83
CA ILE A 238 -19.88 3.27 18.23
C ILE A 238 -19.52 4.29 17.16
N ASP A 239 -20.51 4.69 16.39
CA ASP A 239 -20.41 5.87 15.52
C ASP A 239 -20.72 7.13 16.33
N VAL A 240 -19.70 7.91 16.67
CA VAL A 240 -19.85 9.12 17.50
C VAL A 240 -20.65 10.25 16.82
N SER A 241 -20.84 10.15 15.50
CA SER A 241 -21.67 11.08 14.74
C SER A 241 -23.13 10.62 14.59
N CYS A 242 -23.43 9.36 14.95
CA CYS A 242 -24.76 8.78 14.80
C CYS A 242 -25.68 9.15 15.97
N ARG A 243 -26.76 9.90 15.67
CA ARG A 243 -27.78 10.26 16.67
C ARG A 243 -28.43 9.03 17.31
N THR A 244 -28.69 7.98 16.53
CA THR A 244 -29.28 6.73 17.04
C THR A 244 -28.37 6.04 18.05
N THR A 245 -27.06 5.96 17.77
CA THR A 245 -26.08 5.40 18.71
C THR A 245 -25.96 6.26 19.96
N LYS A 246 -25.89 7.59 19.80
CA LYS A 246 -25.85 8.52 20.94
C LYS A 246 -27.06 8.36 21.87
N ALA A 247 -28.25 8.18 21.31
CA ALA A 247 -29.49 8.00 22.07
C ALA A 247 -29.54 6.72 22.92
N LEU A 248 -28.62 5.78 22.75
CA LEU A 248 -28.52 4.57 23.58
C LEU A 248 -27.89 4.82 24.95
N PHE A 249 -27.20 5.94 25.10
CA PHE A 249 -26.45 6.33 26.27
C PHE A 249 -27.02 7.61 26.86
N ASP A 250 -26.91 7.76 28.18
CA ASP A 250 -27.22 9.04 28.81
C ASP A 250 -26.12 10.09 28.48
N VAL A 251 -26.34 11.34 28.87
CA VAL A 251 -25.42 12.44 28.54
C VAL A 251 -24.04 12.22 29.16
N ASP A 252 -23.99 11.78 30.43
CA ASP A 252 -22.75 11.60 31.18
C ASP A 252 -21.94 10.39 30.65
N GLU A 253 -22.63 9.30 30.32
CA GLU A 253 -22.08 8.11 29.67
C GLU A 253 -21.53 8.45 28.29
N TRP A 254 -22.26 9.24 27.50
CA TRP A 254 -21.81 9.66 26.18
C TRP A 254 -20.58 10.55 26.25
N ASP A 255 -20.54 11.48 27.20
CA ASP A 255 -19.37 12.32 27.43
C ASP A 255 -18.17 11.49 27.94
N GLU A 256 -18.39 10.46 28.77
CA GLU A 256 -17.35 9.49 29.14
C GLU A 256 -16.83 8.73 27.91
N ILE A 257 -17.74 8.25 27.05
CA ILE A 257 -17.39 7.56 25.80
C ILE A 257 -16.52 8.48 24.95
N LEU A 258 -16.98 9.69 24.66
CA LEU A 258 -16.22 10.66 23.85
C LEU A 258 -14.86 10.99 24.47
N ALA A 259 -14.78 11.16 25.80
CA ALA A 259 -13.54 11.46 26.48
C ALA A 259 -12.51 10.32 26.38
N LYS A 260 -12.96 9.06 26.48
CA LYS A 260 -12.09 7.88 26.34
C LYS A 260 -11.71 7.57 24.90
N THR A 261 -12.58 7.92 23.94
CA THR A 261 -12.39 7.57 22.53
C THR A 261 -11.75 8.68 21.73
N ARG A 262 -11.45 9.81 22.36
CA ARG A 262 -10.77 10.92 21.71
C ARG A 262 -9.35 10.51 21.38
N PHE A 263 -9.15 10.18 20.11
CA PHE A 263 -7.81 9.99 19.57
C PHE A 263 -7.30 11.34 19.06
N ASP A 264 -6.46 11.99 19.87
CA ASP A 264 -5.79 13.19 19.42
C ASP A 264 -4.63 12.79 18.49
N LEU A 265 -4.80 13.10 17.20
CA LEU A 265 -3.73 12.95 16.23
C LEU A 265 -2.49 13.75 16.69
N PRO A 266 -1.27 13.21 16.50
CA PRO A 266 -0.05 13.90 16.87
C PRO A 266 0.01 15.27 16.18
N GLN A 267 0.54 16.27 16.88
CA GLN A 267 0.75 17.58 16.27
C GLN A 267 1.96 17.51 15.33
N LEU A 268 1.87 18.20 14.20
CA LEU A 268 3.03 18.35 13.32
C LEU A 268 4.03 19.33 13.95
N PRO A 269 5.34 19.11 13.77
CA PRO A 269 6.34 20.06 14.22
C PRO A 269 6.17 21.44 13.60
N ARG A 270 6.53 22.48 14.37
CA ARG A 270 6.42 23.88 13.94
C ARG A 270 7.13 24.16 12.61
N PRO A 271 8.35 23.64 12.33
CA PRO A 271 9.00 23.84 11.03
C PRO A 271 8.15 23.34 9.85
N THR A 272 7.54 22.17 9.98
CA THR A 272 6.63 21.59 8.98
C THR A 272 5.40 22.47 8.75
N LEU A 273 4.77 22.97 9.82
CA LEU A 273 3.63 23.88 9.72
C LEU A 273 3.97 25.20 9.01
N LEU A 274 5.13 25.79 9.35
CA LEU A 274 5.62 27.01 8.70
C LEU A 274 5.92 26.77 7.21
N PHE A 275 6.50 25.60 6.88
CA PHE A 275 6.75 25.21 5.50
C PHE A 275 5.45 25.03 4.69
N LEU A 276 4.44 24.36 5.27
CA LEU A 276 3.13 24.20 4.63
C LEU A 276 2.45 25.54 4.36
N ASP A 277 2.55 26.51 5.27
CA ASP A 277 2.01 27.85 5.02
C ASP A 277 2.77 28.58 3.90
N ARG A 278 4.11 28.48 3.85
CA ARG A 278 4.89 29.02 2.72
C ARG A 278 4.51 28.37 1.39
N LEU A 279 4.33 27.05 1.35
CA LEU A 279 3.85 26.34 0.16
C LEU A 279 2.49 26.86 -0.31
N ARG A 280 1.55 27.02 0.61
CA ARG A 280 0.22 27.55 0.30
C ARG A 280 0.31 28.96 -0.27
N GLN A 281 1.10 29.84 0.34
CA GLN A 281 1.30 31.22 -0.13
C GLN A 281 1.95 31.25 -1.52
N SER A 282 2.93 30.39 -1.80
CA SER A 282 3.58 30.25 -3.11
C SER A 282 2.56 29.93 -4.21
N ILE A 283 1.69 28.93 -4.01
CA ILE A 283 0.67 28.58 -5.02
C ILE A 283 -0.30 29.74 -5.26
N LEU A 284 -0.73 30.41 -4.18
CA LEU A 284 -1.62 31.57 -4.28
C LEU A 284 -0.99 32.71 -5.10
N GLN A 285 0.32 32.88 -4.99
CA GLN A 285 1.09 33.86 -5.76
C GLN A 285 1.41 33.39 -7.20
N GLY A 286 1.04 32.17 -7.58
CA GLY A 286 1.35 31.58 -8.89
C GLY A 286 2.81 31.14 -9.03
N GLN A 287 3.54 30.99 -7.92
CA GLN A 287 4.90 30.47 -7.91
C GLN A 287 4.88 28.94 -7.81
N HIS A 288 5.74 28.29 -8.58
CA HIS A 288 5.85 26.84 -8.59
C HIS A 288 6.34 26.31 -7.22
N PRO A 289 5.65 25.33 -6.59
CA PRO A 289 5.97 24.83 -5.24
C PRO A 289 7.40 24.32 -5.04
N ASN A 290 8.05 23.80 -6.09
CA ASN A 290 9.45 23.35 -6.02
C ASN A 290 10.47 24.47 -5.74
N TYR A 291 10.09 25.75 -5.92
CA TYR A 291 10.95 26.88 -5.57
C TYR A 291 10.85 27.28 -4.10
N VAL A 292 9.89 26.72 -3.34
CA VAL A 292 9.80 26.95 -1.90
C VAL A 292 10.91 26.17 -1.20
N PRO A 293 11.85 26.84 -0.51
CA PRO A 293 12.95 26.15 0.15
C PRO A 293 12.43 25.20 1.24
N LEU A 294 12.93 23.96 1.21
CA LEU A 294 12.72 23.00 2.27
C LEU A 294 13.32 23.52 3.59
N PRO A 295 12.81 23.09 4.75
CA PRO A 295 13.45 23.38 6.03
C PRO A 295 14.92 22.92 6.03
N ASP A 296 15.79 23.67 6.72
CA ASP A 296 17.21 23.32 6.85
C ASP A 296 17.35 21.92 7.48
N PRO A 297 18.01 20.96 6.81
CA PRO A 297 18.24 19.62 7.34
C PRO A 297 19.02 19.61 8.66
N GLY A 298 19.87 20.61 8.92
CA GLY A 298 20.62 20.72 10.17
C GLY A 298 19.78 21.18 11.36
N ALA A 299 18.62 21.79 11.11
CA ALA A 299 17.69 22.29 12.12
C ALA A 299 16.38 21.49 12.22
N THR A 300 16.21 20.48 11.38
CA THR A 300 14.94 19.73 11.20
C THR A 300 15.22 18.24 11.22
N ASP A 301 14.46 17.47 12.00
CA ASP A 301 14.60 16.01 12.03
C ASP A 301 14.39 15.44 10.60
N HIS A 302 15.15 14.42 10.22
CA HIS A 302 14.98 13.71 8.95
C HIS A 302 13.54 13.24 8.74
N LYS A 303 12.81 12.88 9.81
CA LYS A 303 11.39 12.51 9.75
C LYS A 303 10.51 13.65 9.22
N ASP A 304 10.80 14.88 9.61
CA ASP A 304 10.05 16.09 9.21
C ASP A 304 10.35 16.52 7.78
N LEU A 305 11.59 16.27 7.31
CA LEU A 305 11.97 16.54 5.93
C LEU A 305 11.17 15.68 4.95
N ALA A 306 10.93 14.41 5.27
CA ALA A 306 10.09 13.53 4.45
C ALA A 306 8.64 14.02 4.34
N ASP A 307 8.06 14.53 5.44
CA ASP A 307 6.73 15.14 5.43
C ASP A 307 6.69 16.39 4.55
N CYS A 308 7.72 17.23 4.61
CA CYS A 308 7.84 18.42 3.78
C CYS A 308 7.96 18.06 2.29
N LEU A 309 8.78 17.06 1.95
CA LEU A 309 8.93 16.58 0.57
C LEU A 309 7.60 16.03 0.01
N LEU A 310 6.89 15.23 0.80
CA LEU A 310 5.58 14.69 0.43
C LEU A 310 4.55 15.80 0.19
N ALA A 311 4.53 16.80 1.07
CA ALA A 311 3.67 17.97 0.93
C ALA A 311 4.01 18.81 -0.29
N GLN A 312 5.30 19.04 -0.55
CA GLN A 312 5.77 19.80 -1.72
C GLN A 312 5.40 19.09 -3.02
N LYS A 313 5.60 17.77 -3.10
CA LYS A 313 5.18 16.97 -4.25
C LYS A 313 3.69 17.10 -4.52
N THR A 314 2.87 16.95 -3.48
CA THR A 314 1.40 17.07 -3.58
C THR A 314 0.98 18.48 -4.01
N ALA A 315 1.61 19.50 -3.43
CA ALA A 315 1.39 20.90 -3.78
C ALA A 315 1.78 21.18 -5.25
N ALA A 316 2.87 20.58 -5.75
CA ALA A 316 3.29 20.68 -7.14
C ALA A 316 2.26 20.05 -8.09
N GLU A 317 1.72 18.88 -7.76
CA GLU A 317 0.64 18.27 -8.54
C GLU A 317 -0.60 19.17 -8.58
N TRP A 318 -1.01 19.75 -7.44
CA TRP A 318 -2.11 20.72 -7.42
C TRP A 318 -1.81 21.93 -8.31
N HIS A 319 -0.59 22.47 -8.22
CA HIS A 319 -0.16 23.58 -9.07
C HIS A 319 -0.28 23.21 -10.55
N PHE A 320 0.17 22.02 -10.96
CA PHE A 320 -0.02 21.56 -12.33
C PHE A 320 -1.50 21.46 -12.69
N LEU A 321 -2.34 20.85 -11.86
CA LEU A 321 -3.79 20.73 -12.14
C LEU A 321 -4.46 22.09 -12.40
N TYR A 322 -4.05 23.16 -11.72
CA TYR A 322 -4.61 24.50 -11.95
C TYR A 322 -4.10 25.21 -13.22
N HIS A 323 -3.00 24.74 -13.82
CA HIS A 323 -2.37 25.34 -15.01
C HIS A 323 -2.36 24.41 -16.25
N LYS A 324 -2.79 23.14 -16.10
CA LYS A 324 -2.91 22.08 -17.12
C LYS A 324 -4.06 22.44 -18.05
N GLU A 325 -3.83 22.57 -19.36
CA GLU A 325 -4.86 22.98 -20.33
C GLU A 325 -5.32 21.83 -21.25
N PRO A 326 -6.63 21.65 -21.49
CA PRO A 326 -7.75 22.30 -20.79
C PRO A 326 -7.75 21.93 -19.30
N SER A 327 -8.28 22.81 -18.46
CA SER A 327 -8.34 22.58 -17.01
C SER A 327 -9.07 21.27 -16.70
N PRO A 328 -8.49 20.34 -15.91
CA PRO A 328 -9.18 19.11 -15.55
C PRO A 328 -10.47 19.37 -14.75
N PHE A 329 -10.58 20.54 -14.11
CA PHE A 329 -11.78 20.95 -13.38
C PHE A 329 -12.98 21.29 -14.29
N VAL A 330 -12.79 21.40 -15.61
CA VAL A 330 -13.87 21.59 -16.59
C VAL A 330 -14.15 20.34 -17.42
N VAL A 331 -13.44 19.23 -17.17
CA VAL A 331 -13.62 17.96 -17.90
C VAL A 331 -14.50 17.02 -17.07
N ASP A 332 -15.75 16.84 -17.49
CA ASP A 332 -16.75 16.06 -16.74
C ASP A 332 -16.55 14.53 -16.80
N ASP A 333 -15.75 14.03 -17.76
CA ASP A 333 -15.56 12.59 -18.01
C ASP A 333 -14.29 12.00 -17.36
N LEU A 334 -13.70 12.69 -16.39
CA LEU A 334 -12.55 12.16 -15.64
C LEU A 334 -12.99 11.13 -14.60
N SER A 335 -12.38 9.95 -14.64
CA SER A 335 -12.72 8.86 -13.70
C SER A 335 -12.34 9.17 -12.24
N GLU A 336 -13.05 8.54 -11.29
CA GLU A 336 -12.72 8.59 -9.85
C GLU A 336 -11.26 8.19 -9.57
N ALA A 337 -10.77 7.15 -10.26
CA ALA A 337 -9.38 6.70 -10.14
C ALA A 337 -8.37 7.72 -10.67
N TRP A 338 -8.74 8.53 -11.66
CA TRP A 338 -7.90 9.64 -12.13
C TRP A 338 -7.79 10.72 -11.06
N TRP A 339 -8.92 11.23 -10.56
CA TRP A 339 -8.92 12.25 -9.51
C TRP A 339 -8.19 11.80 -8.26
N ALA A 340 -8.37 10.55 -7.83
CA ALA A 340 -7.69 10.05 -6.66
C ALA A 340 -6.16 10.05 -6.79
N ARG A 341 -5.63 9.70 -7.97
CA ARG A 341 -4.19 9.70 -8.24
C ARG A 341 -3.63 11.11 -8.32
N GLU A 342 -4.35 12.03 -8.96
CA GLU A 342 -3.83 13.36 -9.27
C GLU A 342 -4.06 14.37 -8.14
N SER A 343 -5.26 14.39 -7.54
CA SER A 343 -5.61 15.37 -6.50
C SER A 343 -5.03 15.03 -5.13
N TRP A 344 -4.68 13.77 -4.88
CA TRP A 344 -4.12 13.33 -3.60
C TRP A 344 -2.99 12.32 -3.81
N ALA A 345 -2.05 12.68 -4.69
CA ALA A 345 -0.85 11.88 -4.96
C ALA A 345 -0.11 11.46 -3.66
N ALA A 346 -0.14 12.30 -2.63
CA ALA A 346 0.38 11.97 -1.29
C ALA A 346 -0.13 10.64 -0.72
N LEU A 347 -1.34 10.19 -1.07
CA LEU A 347 -1.87 8.91 -0.57
C LEU A 347 -1.08 7.71 -1.10
N HIS A 348 -0.59 7.78 -2.33
CA HIS A 348 0.23 6.71 -2.92
C HIS A 348 1.67 6.71 -2.38
N ASP A 349 2.13 7.85 -1.87
CA ASP A 349 3.48 8.00 -1.31
C ASP A 349 3.50 8.11 0.22
N LEU A 350 2.36 7.91 0.89
CA LEU A 350 2.15 8.33 2.27
C LEU A 350 3.21 7.74 3.22
N LEU A 351 3.60 6.49 2.98
CA LEU A 351 4.50 5.73 3.84
C LEU A 351 5.69 5.12 3.06
N ASN A 352 5.99 5.65 1.86
CA ASN A 352 7.05 5.12 1.00
C ASN A 352 8.47 5.30 1.58
N ASP A 353 8.63 6.13 2.62
CA ASP A 353 9.88 6.26 3.36
C ASP A 353 10.09 5.18 4.44
N LEU A 354 9.07 4.35 4.71
CA LEU A 354 9.22 3.21 5.61
C LEU A 354 9.65 1.95 4.83
N PRO A 355 10.69 1.24 5.29
CA PRO A 355 11.10 -0.01 4.65
C PRO A 355 10.00 -1.07 4.81
N SER A 356 9.87 -1.92 3.78
CA SER A 356 8.87 -2.99 3.61
C SER A 356 7.41 -2.58 3.60
N ILE A 357 7.11 -1.28 3.71
CA ILE A 357 5.74 -0.75 3.62
C ILE A 357 5.45 -0.32 2.18
N PHE A 358 4.33 -0.80 1.64
CA PHE A 358 3.88 -0.48 0.30
C PHE A 358 2.45 0.04 0.32
N MET A 359 2.21 1.09 -0.46
CA MET A 359 0.87 1.60 -0.76
C MET A 359 0.35 0.85 -2.00
N VAL A 360 -0.32 -0.29 -1.77
CA VAL A 360 -0.76 -1.22 -2.80
C VAL A 360 -2.10 -0.78 -3.42
N ASP A 361 -2.03 -0.29 -4.64
CA ASP A 361 -3.20 0.06 -5.48
C ASP A 361 -3.73 -1.16 -6.27
N GLY A 362 -4.87 -1.01 -6.95
CA GLY A 362 -5.33 -1.94 -7.98
C GLY A 362 -6.36 -2.96 -7.51
N GLU A 363 -7.32 -2.53 -6.69
CA GLU A 363 -8.41 -3.39 -6.21
C GLU A 363 -7.88 -4.65 -5.48
N LYS A 364 -6.82 -4.50 -4.68
CA LYS A 364 -6.24 -5.60 -3.90
C LYS A 364 -7.09 -5.87 -2.67
N ARG A 365 -6.79 -6.95 -1.97
CA ARG A 365 -7.71 -7.51 -0.98
C ARG A 365 -6.98 -7.65 0.34
N GLY A 366 -7.71 -7.37 1.42
CA GLY A 366 -7.14 -7.45 2.76
C GLY A 366 -6.61 -8.85 3.05
N LEU A 367 -5.40 -8.94 3.61
CA LEU A 367 -4.77 -10.19 4.04
C LEU A 367 -5.65 -10.86 5.10
N ASP A 368 -6.04 -10.10 6.12
CA ASP A 368 -6.81 -10.63 7.25
C ASP A 368 -8.24 -11.02 6.86
N SER A 369 -8.88 -10.30 5.94
CA SER A 369 -10.19 -10.72 5.42
C SER A 369 -10.08 -12.07 4.70
N SER A 370 -9.03 -12.23 3.88
CA SER A 370 -8.78 -13.49 3.17
C SER A 370 -8.44 -14.62 4.15
N ARG A 371 -7.64 -14.38 5.19
CA ARG A 371 -7.36 -15.36 6.26
C ARG A 371 -8.64 -15.78 6.97
N ARG A 372 -9.42 -14.84 7.51
CA ARG A 372 -10.68 -15.12 8.23
C ARG A 372 -11.69 -15.90 7.39
N ARG A 373 -11.84 -15.58 6.11
CA ARG A 373 -12.81 -16.25 5.22
C ARG A 373 -12.42 -17.68 4.83
N ASN A 374 -11.13 -18.02 4.93
CA ASN A 374 -10.64 -19.36 4.63
C ASN A 374 -10.25 -20.16 5.88
N MET A 375 -10.23 -19.54 7.06
CA MET A 375 -10.00 -20.21 8.34
C MET A 375 -11.05 -21.31 8.55
N GLY A 376 -10.57 -22.52 8.86
CA GLY A 376 -11.43 -23.69 9.08
C GLY A 376 -12.07 -24.28 7.83
N ARG A 377 -11.76 -23.80 6.61
CA ARG A 377 -12.22 -24.47 5.38
C ARG A 377 -11.45 -25.77 5.19
N GLN A 378 -12.20 -26.87 5.12
CA GLN A 378 -11.64 -28.17 4.76
C GLN A 378 -11.38 -28.23 3.25
N PHE A 379 -10.22 -28.74 2.87
CA PHE A 379 -9.85 -28.96 1.47
C PHE A 379 -10.56 -30.22 0.97
N ASN A 380 -11.42 -30.07 -0.03
CA ASN A 380 -11.92 -31.19 -0.81
C ASN A 380 -11.04 -31.37 -2.06
N PRO A 381 -10.30 -32.48 -2.20
CA PRO A 381 -9.44 -32.72 -3.36
C PRO A 381 -10.19 -32.85 -4.68
N GLU A 382 -11.51 -33.09 -4.66
CA GLU A 382 -12.33 -33.25 -5.87
C GLU A 382 -12.87 -31.93 -6.44
N GLU A 383 -12.77 -30.81 -5.70
CA GLU A 383 -13.28 -29.51 -6.15
C GLU A 383 -12.15 -28.49 -6.42
N PRO A 384 -12.22 -27.70 -7.50
CA PRO A 384 -11.23 -26.66 -7.78
C PRO A 384 -11.22 -25.61 -6.66
N ILE A 385 -10.04 -25.40 -6.07
CA ILE A 385 -9.82 -24.75 -4.78
C ILE A 385 -9.96 -23.21 -4.85
N ARG A 386 -11.16 -22.70 -5.19
CA ARG A 386 -11.39 -21.25 -5.23
C ARG A 386 -11.30 -20.67 -3.81
N ARG A 387 -10.17 -20.00 -3.53
CA ARG A 387 -9.97 -19.20 -2.30
C ARG A 387 -11.10 -18.18 -2.19
N ARG A 388 -11.74 -18.11 -1.02
CA ARG A 388 -12.67 -17.03 -0.73
C ARG A 388 -11.85 -15.79 -0.46
N CYS A 389 -11.79 -14.88 -1.42
CA CYS A 389 -11.16 -13.59 -1.16
C CYS A 389 -12.13 -12.65 -0.43
N GLY A 390 -11.59 -11.58 0.15
CA GLY A 390 -12.38 -10.43 0.55
C GLY A 390 -12.92 -9.58 -0.61
N ARG A 391 -13.70 -8.53 -0.29
CA ARG A 391 -13.88 -7.35 -1.15
C ARG A 391 -12.49 -6.86 -1.62
N LYS A 392 -12.50 -6.28 -2.80
CA LYS A 392 -11.38 -5.52 -3.33
C LYS A 392 -11.40 -4.09 -2.79
N LEU A 393 -10.25 -3.57 -2.40
CA LEU A 393 -10.05 -2.27 -1.79
C LEU A 393 -9.24 -1.38 -2.74
N ASP A 394 -9.53 -0.08 -2.77
CA ASP A 394 -8.86 0.81 -3.73
C ASP A 394 -7.37 0.94 -3.44
N LEU A 395 -6.98 1.11 -2.17
CA LEU A 395 -5.58 1.27 -1.77
C LEU A 395 -5.35 0.67 -0.37
N ILE A 396 -4.26 -0.06 -0.18
CA ILE A 396 -3.92 -0.73 1.08
C ILE A 396 -2.48 -0.36 1.46
N CYS A 397 -2.25 0.07 2.70
CA CYS A 397 -0.91 0.13 3.26
C CYS A 397 -0.54 -1.24 3.82
N ARG A 398 0.39 -1.92 3.17
CA ARG A 398 0.80 -3.28 3.52
C ARG A 398 2.25 -3.33 3.93
N ASP A 399 2.54 -4.07 4.99
CA ASP A 399 3.88 -4.53 5.30
C ASP A 399 4.10 -5.90 4.66
N GLU A 400 4.95 -5.95 3.64
CA GLU A 400 5.27 -7.19 2.93
C GLU A 400 6.16 -8.12 3.77
N GLN A 401 6.94 -7.57 4.72
CA GLN A 401 7.77 -8.39 5.59
C GLN A 401 6.93 -9.08 6.68
N LEU A 402 6.00 -8.34 7.30
CA LEU A 402 5.15 -8.86 8.37
C LEU A 402 3.84 -9.47 7.87
N LEU A 403 3.55 -9.36 6.56
CA LEU A 403 2.29 -9.77 5.94
C LEU A 403 1.07 -9.24 6.70
N HIS A 404 1.07 -7.92 6.94
CA HIS A 404 0.07 -7.21 7.70
C HIS A 404 -0.43 -5.96 6.95
N ASP A 405 -1.73 -5.69 7.03
CA ASP A 405 -2.34 -4.48 6.45
C ASP A 405 -2.56 -3.45 7.55
N TRP A 406 -1.87 -2.30 7.48
CA TRP A 406 -1.90 -1.25 8.50
C TRP A 406 -3.01 -0.22 8.30
N MET A 407 -3.38 0.00 7.05
CA MET A 407 -4.29 1.08 6.67
C MET A 407 -4.98 0.70 5.36
N VAL A 408 -6.25 1.10 5.20
CA VAL A 408 -7.01 0.85 3.98
C VAL A 408 -7.66 2.15 3.55
N ILE A 409 -7.48 2.54 2.30
CA ILE A 409 -8.03 3.76 1.71
C ILE A 409 -9.05 3.35 0.64
N GLU A 410 -10.24 3.97 0.63
CA GLU A 410 -11.17 3.85 -0.49
C GLU A 410 -11.72 5.19 -0.95
N ARG A 411 -11.36 5.50 -2.20
CA ARG A 411 -11.90 6.52 -3.10
C ARG A 411 -13.44 6.41 -3.15
N MET A 412 -14.15 7.50 -3.43
CA MET A 412 -15.59 7.47 -3.78
C MET A 412 -15.94 8.64 -4.69
N ARG A 413 -16.76 8.41 -5.73
CA ARG A 413 -17.14 9.44 -6.72
C ARG A 413 -17.87 10.65 -6.15
N HIS A 414 -18.72 10.46 -5.14
CA HIS A 414 -19.65 11.49 -4.66
C HIS A 414 -19.70 11.58 -3.13
N TRP A 415 -20.37 12.63 -2.64
CA TRP A 415 -20.94 12.65 -1.29
C TRP A 415 -22.27 11.87 -1.30
N ASP A 416 -22.32 10.79 -0.52
CA ASP A 416 -23.48 9.89 -0.36
C ASP A 416 -23.43 9.29 1.07
N PRO A 417 -24.21 9.86 2.00
CA PRO A 417 -24.28 9.41 3.40
C PRO A 417 -24.81 7.97 3.57
N GLN A 418 -25.32 7.35 2.51
CA GLN A 418 -25.93 6.01 2.46
C GLN A 418 -25.09 5.00 1.62
N SER A 419 -23.90 5.40 1.14
CA SER A 419 -22.97 4.61 0.32
C SER A 419 -22.41 3.36 1.00
N THR A 420 -22.14 2.28 0.25
CA THR A 420 -21.63 1.00 0.79
C THR A 420 -20.45 0.39 0.00
N LYS A 421 -19.23 0.94 0.16
CA LYS A 421 -18.00 0.47 -0.55
C LYS A 421 -17.20 -0.59 0.27
N LEU A 422 -16.27 -0.19 1.15
CA LEU A 422 -15.25 -0.97 1.91
C LEU A 422 -15.63 -2.34 2.51
N LEU A 423 -16.89 -2.54 2.87
CA LEU A 423 -17.18 -2.64 4.31
C LEU A 423 -17.33 -4.06 4.87
N LYS A 424 -17.88 -4.93 4.03
CA LYS A 424 -18.28 -6.33 4.24
C LYS A 424 -17.19 -7.28 4.78
N GLU A 425 -16.04 -6.78 5.24
CA GLU A 425 -14.80 -7.53 5.41
C GLU A 425 -14.40 -7.78 6.87
N PHE A 426 -14.79 -6.88 7.77
CA PHE A 426 -14.71 -7.10 9.23
C PHE A 426 -16.05 -7.59 9.83
N GLY A 427 -17.13 -7.59 9.04
CA GLY A 427 -18.48 -7.91 9.51
C GLY A 427 -19.25 -6.68 9.99
N CYS A 428 -18.92 -5.49 9.47
CA CYS A 428 -19.45 -4.19 9.87
C CYS A 428 -19.74 -3.31 8.63
N ASP A 429 -21.00 -3.17 8.20
CA ASP A 429 -21.36 -2.20 7.17
C ASP A 429 -21.52 -0.78 7.77
N VAL A 430 -20.85 0.21 7.17
CA VAL A 430 -20.71 1.61 7.62
C VAL A 430 -20.75 2.53 6.39
N LEU A 431 -21.34 3.71 6.49
CA LEU A 431 -21.62 4.58 5.34
C LEU A 431 -20.68 5.81 5.30
N HIS A 432 -20.79 6.64 4.24
CA HIS A 432 -19.94 7.79 3.86
C HIS A 432 -18.56 7.36 3.28
N THR A 433 -17.88 8.00 2.31
CA THR A 433 -17.93 9.27 1.52
C THR A 433 -17.18 10.50 2.03
N GLY A 434 -16.55 11.22 1.07
CA GLY A 434 -15.73 12.42 1.27
C GLY A 434 -14.25 12.10 1.60
N PHE A 435 -13.31 13.00 1.30
CA PHE A 435 -11.89 12.89 1.73
C PHE A 435 -11.78 13.03 3.25
N GLY A 436 -12.19 11.98 3.95
CA GLY A 436 -12.30 11.90 5.39
C GLY A 436 -11.68 10.60 5.87
N PHE A 437 -11.17 10.61 7.09
CA PHE A 437 -10.77 9.37 7.72
C PHE A 437 -11.89 8.78 8.55
N ILE A 438 -11.98 7.46 8.45
CA ILE A 438 -12.59 6.59 9.42
C ILE A 438 -11.44 6.14 10.33
N GLN A 439 -11.50 6.56 11.58
CA GLN A 439 -10.65 5.99 12.61
C GLN A 439 -11.43 4.88 13.31
N LEU A 440 -10.83 3.70 13.36
CA LEU A 440 -11.33 2.60 14.19
C LEU A 440 -10.30 2.32 15.26
N HIS A 441 -10.72 2.52 16.51
CA HIS A 441 -9.94 2.14 17.68
C HIS A 441 -10.73 1.19 18.54
N PRO A 442 -10.06 0.22 19.19
CA PRO A 442 -10.67 -0.48 20.29
C PRO A 442 -11.00 0.54 21.39
N ALA A 443 -12.21 0.50 21.92
CA ALA A 443 -12.64 1.47 22.92
C ALA A 443 -11.83 1.39 24.23
N THR A 444 -11.27 0.22 24.50
CA THR A 444 -10.28 -0.06 25.54
C THR A 444 -9.34 -1.17 25.03
N GLU A 445 -8.17 -1.37 25.65
CA GLU A 445 -7.20 -2.42 25.29
C GLU A 445 -7.78 -3.85 25.25
N LYS A 446 -8.94 -4.06 25.89
CA LYS A 446 -9.57 -5.37 26.05
C LYS A 446 -10.99 -5.45 25.48
N SER A 447 -11.58 -4.34 25.00
CA SER A 447 -13.00 -4.33 24.61
C SER A 447 -13.24 -4.89 23.22
N PHE A 448 -14.42 -5.45 23.01
CA PHE A 448 -14.92 -5.86 21.70
C PHE A 448 -15.54 -4.71 20.90
N VAL A 449 -15.59 -3.51 21.48
CA VAL A 449 -16.20 -2.32 20.88
C VAL A 449 -15.16 -1.56 20.07
N LEU A 450 -15.54 -1.20 18.85
CA LEU A 450 -14.79 -0.25 18.03
C LEU A 450 -15.45 1.11 18.10
N VAL A 451 -14.67 2.17 18.16
CA VAL A 451 -15.19 3.53 18.01
C VAL A 451 -14.81 4.08 16.65
N LEU A 452 -15.83 4.58 15.97
CA LEU A 452 -15.79 5.15 14.64
C LEU A 452 -15.90 6.68 14.76
N GLU A 453 -14.80 7.37 14.46
CA GLU A 453 -14.81 8.81 14.27
C GLU A 453 -14.71 9.14 12.78
N ARG A 454 -15.65 9.95 12.28
CA ARG A 454 -15.64 10.48 10.90
C ARG A 454 -15.13 11.91 10.90
N GLN A 455 -14.18 12.20 10.02
CA GLN A 455 -13.56 13.53 9.93
C GLN A 455 -13.93 14.24 8.64
N LYS A 456 -14.03 15.58 8.71
CA LYS A 456 -14.49 16.45 7.62
C LYS A 456 -13.62 16.35 6.37
N PHE A 457 -14.25 16.69 5.25
CA PHE A 457 -13.87 16.27 3.91
C PHE A 457 -13.19 17.39 3.12
N TYR A 458 -11.94 17.20 2.71
CA TYR A 458 -11.17 18.24 2.00
C TYR A 458 -11.20 18.02 0.49
N THR A 459 -11.86 18.92 -0.23
CA THR A 459 -11.93 18.90 -1.69
C THR A 459 -10.97 19.92 -2.28
N LEU A 460 -10.32 19.57 -3.40
CA LEU A 460 -9.55 20.54 -4.16
C LEU A 460 -10.54 21.51 -4.82
N PRO A 461 -10.50 22.83 -4.54
CA PRO A 461 -11.44 23.77 -5.13
C PRO A 461 -11.21 23.88 -6.64
N ARG A 462 -12.24 24.31 -7.39
CA ARG A 462 -12.12 24.56 -8.84
C ARG A 462 -11.13 25.68 -9.18
N THR A 463 -10.88 26.59 -8.23
CA THR A 463 -9.95 27.70 -8.39
C THR A 463 -8.92 27.70 -7.27
N LYS A 464 -7.68 28.09 -7.59
CA LYS A 464 -6.60 28.17 -6.60
C LYS A 464 -6.81 29.21 -5.49
N ASN A 465 -7.85 30.02 -5.54
CA ASN A 465 -8.08 31.12 -4.58
C ASN A 465 -8.50 30.64 -3.18
N ASN A 466 -8.90 29.37 -3.02
CA ASN A 466 -9.35 28.83 -1.73
C ASN A 466 -8.61 27.54 -1.32
N LEU A 467 -7.28 27.61 -1.23
CA LEU A 467 -6.45 26.46 -0.83
C LEU A 467 -6.40 26.20 0.68
N GLN A 468 -7.14 26.96 1.50
CA GLN A 468 -7.09 26.79 2.96
C GLN A 468 -7.58 25.41 3.40
N GLU A 469 -8.71 24.94 2.87
CA GLU A 469 -9.25 23.62 3.21
C GLU A 469 -8.35 22.47 2.70
N PRO A 470 -7.90 22.43 1.43
CA PRO A 470 -6.93 21.42 0.98
C PRO A 470 -5.69 21.31 1.88
N PHE A 471 -5.11 22.44 2.29
CA PHE A 471 -3.94 22.42 3.18
C PHE A 471 -4.27 21.95 4.60
N LYS A 472 -5.46 22.26 5.15
CA LYS A 472 -5.93 21.63 6.41
C LYS A 472 -6.04 20.11 6.26
N GLY A 473 -6.49 19.64 5.10
CA GLY A 473 -6.51 18.21 4.76
C GLY A 473 -5.13 17.59 4.69
N LEU A 474 -4.20 18.25 4.03
CA LEU A 474 -2.81 17.82 3.97
C LEU A 474 -2.18 17.77 5.37
N VAL A 475 -2.41 18.78 6.21
CA VAL A 475 -1.98 18.76 7.62
C VAL A 475 -2.54 17.53 8.34
N LYS A 476 -3.85 17.26 8.27
CA LYS A 476 -4.44 16.13 9.00
C LYS A 476 -4.03 14.78 8.40
N LEU A 477 -3.72 14.70 7.10
CA LEU A 477 -3.11 13.53 6.44
C LEU A 477 -1.68 13.26 6.94
N LEU A 478 -0.84 14.29 7.07
CA LEU A 478 0.51 14.12 7.62
C LEU A 478 0.47 13.70 9.09
N ARG A 479 -0.50 14.18 9.88
CA ARG A 479 -0.67 13.71 11.26
C ARG A 479 -1.10 12.24 11.33
N ILE A 480 -1.97 11.80 10.42
CA ILE A 480 -2.33 10.39 10.27
C ILE A 480 -1.09 9.57 9.96
N ARG A 481 -0.28 10.02 8.99
CA ARG A 481 1.00 9.39 8.66
C ARG A 481 1.87 9.25 9.91
N THR A 482 2.08 10.31 10.69
CA THR A 482 2.86 10.26 11.94
C THR A 482 2.31 9.21 12.92
N ALA A 483 0.97 9.14 13.08
CA ALA A 483 0.33 8.16 13.94
C ALA A 483 0.56 6.72 13.44
N VAL A 484 0.35 6.46 12.15
CA VAL A 484 0.57 5.13 11.54
C VAL A 484 2.03 4.73 11.64
N LYS A 485 2.98 5.63 11.34
CA LYS A 485 4.41 5.36 11.49
C LYS A 485 4.76 4.95 12.92
N SER A 486 4.25 5.68 13.90
CA SER A 486 4.49 5.38 15.33
C SER A 486 3.94 4.02 15.72
N THR A 487 2.75 3.66 15.23
CA THR A 487 2.15 2.33 15.43
C THR A 487 3.00 1.23 14.81
N ILE A 488 3.45 1.40 13.57
CA ILE A 488 4.30 0.42 12.86
C ILE A 488 5.61 0.24 13.61
N GLU A 489 6.26 1.34 14.01
CA GLU A 489 7.52 1.31 14.77
C GLU A 489 7.34 0.57 16.10
N LEU A 490 6.27 0.88 16.86
CA LEU A 490 5.96 0.22 18.12
C LEU A 490 5.69 -1.28 17.93
N TYR A 491 4.87 -1.65 16.95
CA TYR A 491 4.59 -3.06 16.67
C TYR A 491 5.85 -3.82 16.28
N ARG A 492 6.70 -3.24 15.42
CA ARG A 492 7.98 -3.86 15.04
C ARG A 492 8.89 -4.06 16.25
N GLN A 493 8.92 -3.12 17.20
CA GLN A 493 9.66 -3.28 18.46
C GLN A 493 9.11 -4.44 19.29
N LEU A 494 7.79 -4.52 19.47
CA LEU A 494 7.14 -5.62 20.19
C LEU A 494 7.37 -6.97 19.51
N TYR A 495 7.23 -7.02 18.18
CA TYR A 495 7.45 -8.22 17.39
C TYR A 495 8.89 -8.73 17.52
N ARG A 496 9.89 -7.85 17.43
CA ARG A 496 11.31 -8.19 17.64
C ARG A 496 11.62 -8.62 19.07
N ALA A 497 10.93 -8.07 20.07
CA ALA A 497 11.08 -8.49 21.45
C ALA A 497 10.54 -9.91 21.68
N GLN A 498 9.50 -10.31 20.95
CA GLN A 498 8.92 -11.66 21.01
C GLN A 498 9.67 -12.66 20.12
N HIS A 499 10.25 -12.20 19.01
CA HIS A 499 10.95 -13.01 18.01
C HIS A 499 12.35 -12.38 17.79
N PRO A 500 13.28 -12.54 18.75
CA PRO A 500 14.64 -12.06 18.55
C PRO A 500 15.23 -12.71 17.30
N PRO A 501 15.96 -11.97 16.45
CA PRO A 501 16.53 -12.51 15.22
C PRO A 501 17.41 -13.71 15.55
N GLU A 502 17.17 -14.84 14.87
CA GLU A 502 17.89 -16.11 15.07
C GLU A 502 19.41 -15.94 14.91
N ASP A 503 19.84 -14.97 14.10
CA ASP A 503 21.26 -14.65 13.85
C ASP A 503 22.00 -14.05 15.06
N ALA A 504 21.30 -13.65 16.13
CA ALA A 504 21.93 -13.23 17.39
C ALA A 504 22.30 -14.43 18.30
N ALA A 505 21.78 -15.62 18.00
CA ALA A 505 22.18 -16.86 18.65
C ALA A 505 23.29 -17.54 17.83
N GLY A 506 24.51 -17.01 17.93
CA GLY A 506 25.69 -17.71 17.44
C GLY A 506 25.74 -19.14 17.98
N GLN A 507 25.91 -20.11 17.08
CA GLN A 507 26.40 -21.46 17.36
C GLN A 507 25.72 -22.18 18.53
N TYR A 508 24.45 -22.58 18.39
CA TYR A 508 23.94 -23.70 19.17
C TYR A 508 23.96 -24.97 18.32
N GLN A 509 24.69 -25.97 18.82
CA GLN A 509 24.79 -27.31 18.25
C GLN A 509 23.40 -27.89 18.04
N GLU A 510 23.18 -28.47 16.86
CA GLU A 510 22.06 -29.36 16.57
C GLU A 510 21.99 -30.44 17.66
N THR A 511 20.97 -30.36 18.51
CA THR A 511 20.42 -31.54 19.15
C THR A 511 19.06 -31.80 18.53
N ASP A 512 18.97 -32.92 17.83
CA ASP A 512 17.74 -33.52 17.32
C ASP A 512 16.72 -33.68 18.45
N GLU A 513 15.83 -32.71 18.63
CA GLU A 513 14.53 -32.95 19.24
C GLU A 513 13.44 -32.34 18.36
N ALA A 514 12.73 -33.26 17.72
CA ALA A 514 11.46 -33.01 17.08
C ALA A 514 10.42 -32.52 18.10
N ASP A 515 9.47 -31.75 17.57
CA ASP A 515 8.07 -31.66 18.03
C ASP A 515 7.68 -30.49 18.95
N LEU A 516 6.44 -30.01 18.72
CA LEU A 516 5.58 -29.14 19.57
C LEU A 516 5.47 -27.61 19.33
N THR A 517 5.98 -27.00 18.25
CA THR A 517 5.79 -25.55 18.00
C THR A 517 4.46 -25.16 17.33
N TRP A 518 3.60 -26.10 16.92
CA TRP A 518 2.29 -25.77 16.33
C TRP A 518 1.13 -25.70 17.35
N MET A 519 1.42 -25.83 18.66
CA MET A 519 0.43 -25.77 19.75
C MET A 519 0.47 -24.50 20.61
N THR A 520 1.31 -23.50 20.31
CA THR A 520 1.27 -22.22 21.05
C THR A 520 0.25 -21.28 20.43
N GLU A 521 -0.80 -21.05 21.21
CA GLU A 521 -1.83 -20.01 21.14
C GLU A 521 -1.48 -18.80 20.27
N ASP A 522 -2.39 -18.44 19.35
CA ASP A 522 -2.39 -17.15 18.67
C ASP A 522 -2.15 -16.03 19.70
N PRO A 523 -1.14 -15.16 19.53
CA PRO A 523 -1.00 -14.00 20.39
C PRO A 523 -2.26 -13.14 20.21
N VAL A 524 -3.05 -13.12 21.28
CA VAL A 524 -4.19 -12.25 21.54
C VAL A 524 -3.99 -10.89 20.86
N GLY A 525 -4.97 -10.52 20.03
CA GLY A 525 -4.94 -9.38 19.13
C GLY A 525 -4.41 -8.08 19.75
N LEU A 526 -3.23 -7.68 19.31
CA LEU A 526 -2.83 -6.28 19.31
C LEU A 526 -3.64 -5.58 18.22
N PHE A 527 -4.80 -5.04 18.58
CA PHE A 527 -5.58 -4.16 17.72
C PHE A 527 -4.79 -2.86 17.50
N GLY A 528 -4.03 -2.80 16.40
CA GLY A 528 -3.48 -1.54 15.90
C GLY A 528 -4.60 -0.63 15.38
N PRO A 529 -4.48 0.71 15.51
CA PRO A 529 -5.43 1.65 14.94
C PRO A 529 -5.48 1.53 13.41
N ASN A 530 -6.67 1.25 12.86
CA ASN A 530 -6.90 1.23 11.40
C ASN A 530 -7.40 2.61 10.93
N ILE A 531 -6.82 3.13 9.85
CA ILE A 531 -7.13 4.46 9.29
C ILE A 531 -7.56 4.36 7.81
N VAL A 532 -8.35 5.34 7.32
CA VAL A 532 -8.96 5.39 5.97
C VAL A 532 -8.88 6.77 5.33
N VAL A 533 -9.02 6.89 3.99
CA VAL A 533 -9.22 8.14 3.21
C VAL A 533 -10.09 7.86 1.96
N ALA A 534 -10.68 8.88 1.30
CA ALA A 534 -11.36 8.84 -0.03
C ALA A 534 -11.08 10.14 -0.84
N SER A 535 -11.58 10.34 -2.08
CA SER A 535 -11.31 11.60 -2.85
C SER A 535 -12.21 11.87 -4.07
N SER A 536 -12.72 13.13 -4.23
CA SER A 536 -13.43 13.70 -5.41
C SER A 536 -13.78 15.21 -5.21
N PRO A 537 -13.77 16.13 -6.23
CA PRO A 537 -14.26 17.52 -6.13
C PRO A 537 -15.72 17.72 -6.62
N LEU A 538 -16.37 18.83 -6.21
CA LEU A 538 -17.78 19.17 -6.49
C LEU A 538 -17.99 20.15 -7.66
N GLY A 539 -19.17 20.06 -8.29
CA GLY A 539 -19.83 21.13 -9.05
C GLY A 539 -21.11 21.64 -8.37
N PRO A 540 -21.65 22.82 -8.77
CA PRO A 540 -22.79 23.46 -8.11
C PRO A 540 -24.16 23.04 -8.68
N ASP A 541 -25.19 23.30 -7.86
CA ASP A 541 -26.66 23.27 -8.08
C ASP A 541 -27.30 21.86 -8.03
N ASP A 542 -28.22 21.53 -7.10
CA ASP A 542 -29.50 22.18 -6.81
C ASP A 542 -29.77 22.50 -5.32
N LEU A 543 -30.01 23.78 -5.04
CA LEU A 543 -31.04 24.20 -4.07
C LEU A 543 -31.86 25.30 -4.73
N SER A 544 -33.16 25.05 -4.91
CA SER A 544 -34.17 26.10 -4.92
C SER A 544 -35.17 25.82 -3.80
N PRO A 545 -35.53 26.84 -3.01
CA PRO A 545 -36.82 26.89 -2.34
C PRO A 545 -37.62 28.07 -2.88
N ALA A 546 -38.86 27.82 -3.29
CA ALA A 546 -39.89 28.85 -3.31
C ALA A 546 -41.23 28.18 -2.99
N PHE A 547 -41.70 28.42 -1.76
CA PHE A 547 -43.10 28.38 -1.40
C PHE A 547 -43.81 29.54 -2.10
N ASP A 548 -45.00 29.29 -2.65
CA ASP A 548 -46.06 30.29 -2.71
C ASP A 548 -47.38 29.62 -2.35
N GLU A 549 -48.11 30.23 -1.43
CA GLU A 549 -49.36 29.75 -0.84
C GLU A 549 -50.58 30.23 -1.65
N GLY A 550 -51.63 29.39 -1.72
CA GLY A 550 -52.93 29.78 -2.26
C GLY A 550 -53.98 28.67 -2.18
N LEU A 551 -54.59 28.50 -1.00
CA LEU A 551 -55.83 27.74 -0.71
C LEU A 551 -57.08 28.37 -1.39
N PRO A 552 -58.34 27.85 -1.28
CA PRO A 552 -58.87 26.50 -0.99
C PRO A 552 -60.04 26.07 -1.96
N TYR A 553 -60.79 24.99 -1.63
CA TYR A 553 -62.17 24.60 -2.08
C TYR A 553 -62.33 24.08 -3.54
N GLU A 554 -63.19 23.14 -3.94
CA GLU A 554 -64.32 22.40 -3.35
C GLU A 554 -64.61 21.14 -4.21
N ASN A 555 -65.52 20.28 -3.75
CA ASN A 555 -66.13 19.13 -4.42
C ASN A 555 -66.57 19.36 -5.89
N ASP A 556 -66.50 18.33 -6.73
CA ASP A 556 -67.67 17.54 -7.18
C ASP A 556 -67.25 16.45 -8.17
N GLY A 557 -67.97 15.32 -8.13
CA GLY A 557 -67.49 14.01 -8.56
C GLY A 557 -67.76 13.57 -10.00
N LEU A 558 -67.24 12.37 -10.27
CA LEU A 558 -67.90 11.23 -10.91
C LEU A 558 -67.13 9.95 -10.60
#